data_AF-I7K7H7-F1
#
_entry.id   AF-I7K7H7-F1
#
_cell.length_a   1.000
_cell.length_b   1.000
_cell.length_c   1.000
_cell.angle_alpha   90.00
_cell.angle_beta   90.00
_cell.angle_gamma   90.00
#
_symmetry.space_group_name_H-M   'P 1'
#
loop_
_entity.id
_entity.type
_entity.pdbx_description
1 polymer ?
#
loop_
_entity_poly.entity_id
_entity_poly.type
_entity_poly.pdbx_seq_one_letter_code
_entity_poly.pdbx_strand_id
1 'polypeptide(L)'
;MDSKDYAVLILSGQTQFISQIQRQPHEALRQRIVVNYSLKGLTLDEVKLYIPYMLKIAGCSEPIFTEDALELLYSSSNGLLRPLNAIARMSLIAGANKNTRVIDSELIYEAQTEVNISA
;
A
#
# COMPACT_ATOMS: atom_id res chain seq x y z
N MET A 1 -32.96 -15.89 -24.39
CA MET A 1 -33.22 -14.54 -23.85
C MET A 1 -32.34 -14.30 -22.61
N ASP A 2 -31.20 -15.01 -22.50
CA ASP A 2 -30.59 -15.38 -21.20
C ASP A 2 -29.09 -15.04 -21.10
N SER A 3 -28.72 -13.80 -21.43
CA SER A 3 -27.40 -13.26 -21.05
C SER A 3 -27.50 -11.76 -20.84
N LYS A 4 -28.31 -11.35 -19.87
CA LYS A 4 -28.16 -10.03 -19.28
C LYS A 4 -27.36 -10.20 -18.00
N ASP A 5 -26.14 -9.68 -17.99
CA ASP A 5 -25.33 -9.58 -16.78
C ASP A 5 -25.90 -8.46 -15.90
N TYR A 6 -26.82 -8.82 -15.00
CA TYR A 6 -27.52 -7.87 -14.14
C TYR A 6 -26.64 -7.28 -13.03
N ALA A 7 -25.53 -7.94 -12.69
CA ALA A 7 -24.63 -7.50 -11.65
C ALA A 7 -23.21 -8.06 -11.85
N VAL A 8 -22.23 -7.31 -11.35
CA VAL A 8 -20.84 -7.77 -11.19
C VAL A 8 -20.61 -8.04 -9.71
N LEU A 9 -20.09 -9.23 -9.38
CA LEU A 9 -19.72 -9.60 -8.02
C LEU A 9 -18.21 -9.45 -7.84
N ILE A 10 -17.80 -8.57 -6.91
CA ILE A 10 -16.42 -8.44 -6.47
C ILE A 10 -16.31 -9.02 -5.07
N LEU A 11 -15.52 -10.09 -4.93
CA LEU A 11 -15.22 -10.71 -3.63
C LEU A 11 -13.84 -10.24 -3.17
N SER A 12 -13.77 -9.66 -1.97
CA SER A 12 -12.52 -9.19 -1.38
C SER A 12 -12.41 -9.64 0.08
N GLY A 13 -11.23 -10.09 0.49
CA GLY A 13 -10.97 -10.50 1.85
C GLY A 13 -9.49 -10.75 2.10
N GLN A 14 -9.15 -11.12 3.34
CA GLN A 14 -7.79 -11.56 3.69
C GLN A 14 -7.47 -12.91 3.06
N THR A 15 -6.21 -13.36 3.12
CA THR A 15 -5.76 -14.62 2.51
C THR A 15 -6.55 -15.85 2.99
N GLN A 16 -7.10 -15.81 4.22
CA GLN A 16 -7.99 -16.85 4.74
C GLN A 16 -9.28 -16.98 3.93
N PHE A 17 -9.78 -15.90 3.32
CA PHE A 17 -10.97 -15.96 2.46
C PHE A 17 -10.75 -16.85 1.24
N ILE A 18 -9.56 -16.79 0.63
CA ILE A 18 -9.20 -17.64 -0.52
C ILE A 18 -9.22 -19.11 -0.10
N SER A 19 -8.63 -19.45 1.06
CA SER A 19 -8.61 -20.84 1.55
C SER A 19 -10.02 -21.35 1.92
N GLN A 20 -10.92 -20.47 2.38
CA GLN A 20 -12.32 -20.81 2.61
C GLN A 20 -13.04 -21.13 1.30
N ILE A 21 -12.95 -20.26 0.28
CA ILE A 21 -13.58 -20.46 -1.04
C ILE A 21 -13.06 -21.72 -1.75
N GLN A 22 -11.83 -22.14 -1.45
CA GLN A 22 -11.25 -23.36 -2.04
C GLN A 22 -11.84 -24.67 -1.50
N ARG A 23 -12.59 -24.64 -0.39
CA ARG A 23 -13.19 -25.83 0.22
C ARG A 23 -14.28 -26.44 -0.66
N GLN A 24 -14.44 -27.76 -0.59
CA GLN A 24 -15.40 -28.54 -1.38
C GLN A 24 -16.84 -28.00 -1.36
N PRO A 25 -17.41 -27.52 -0.24
CA PRO A 25 -18.77 -26.96 -0.22
C PRO A 25 -18.97 -25.72 -1.11
N HIS A 26 -17.89 -25.03 -1.49
CA HIS A 26 -17.92 -23.80 -2.27
C HIS A 26 -17.50 -23.99 -3.74
N GLU A 27 -17.34 -25.23 -4.20
CA GLU A 27 -16.84 -25.53 -5.54
C GLU A 27 -17.68 -24.88 -6.67
N ALA A 28 -19.01 -24.93 -6.56
CA ALA A 28 -19.91 -24.34 -7.55
C ALA A 28 -19.75 -22.82 -7.68
N LEU A 29 -19.46 -22.13 -6.57
CA LEU A 29 -19.15 -20.71 -6.59
C LEU A 29 -17.76 -20.47 -7.17
N ARG A 30 -16.77 -21.27 -6.76
CA ARG A 30 -15.38 -21.15 -7.20
C ARG A 30 -15.23 -21.29 -8.72
N GLN A 31 -15.96 -22.21 -9.35
CA GLN A 31 -15.96 -22.40 -10.80
C GLN A 31 -16.50 -21.19 -11.59
N ARG A 32 -17.27 -20.30 -10.94
CA ARG A 32 -17.81 -19.07 -11.56
C ARG A 32 -16.92 -17.85 -11.37
N ILE A 33 -15.84 -17.96 -10.58
CA ILE A 33 -14.89 -16.87 -10.38
C ILE A 33 -13.94 -16.85 -11.59
N VAL A 34 -14.14 -15.87 -12.48
CA VAL A 34 -13.35 -15.73 -13.71
C VAL A 34 -11.96 -15.16 -13.42
N VAL A 35 -11.84 -14.29 -12.41
CA VAL A 35 -10.58 -13.64 -12.02
C VAL A 35 -10.35 -13.84 -10.55
N ASN A 36 -9.17 -14.36 -10.21
CA ASN A 36 -8.68 -14.45 -8.84
C ASN A 36 -7.33 -13.76 -8.78
N TYR A 37 -7.22 -12.73 -7.94
CA TYR A 37 -6.00 -11.96 -7.78
C TYR A 37 -5.68 -11.76 -6.30
N SER A 38 -4.42 -11.97 -5.94
CA SER A 38 -3.90 -11.70 -4.61
C SER A 38 -2.99 -10.47 -4.69
N LEU A 39 -3.39 -9.39 -4.02
CA LEU A 39 -2.61 -8.17 -3.91
C LEU A 39 -1.34 -8.46 -3.11
N LYS A 40 -0.19 -8.26 -3.75
CA LYS A 40 1.12 -8.26 -3.09
C LYS A 40 1.53 -6.84 -2.72
N GLY A 41 2.57 -6.71 -1.89
CA GLY A 41 3.22 -5.43 -1.68
C GLY A 41 3.78 -4.89 -2.99
N LEU A 42 3.92 -3.56 -3.06
CA LEU A 42 4.58 -2.87 -4.15
C LEU A 42 6.06 -3.29 -4.22
N THR A 43 6.61 -3.34 -5.42
CA THR A 43 8.06 -3.39 -5.65
C THR A 43 8.72 -2.04 -5.33
N LEU A 44 10.05 -2.02 -5.23
CA LEU A 44 10.79 -0.77 -5.00
C LEU A 44 10.49 0.27 -6.10
N ASP A 45 10.50 -0.14 -7.37
CA ASP A 45 10.22 0.76 -8.50
C ASP A 45 8.79 1.30 -8.44
N GLU A 46 7.82 0.46 -8.06
CA GLU A 46 6.44 0.90 -7.83
C GLU A 46 6.33 1.86 -6.66
N VAL A 47 7.10 1.68 -5.57
CA VAL A 47 7.15 2.65 -4.45
C VAL A 47 7.70 4.00 -4.92
N LYS A 48 8.78 3.99 -5.71
CA LYS A 48 9.39 5.20 -6.29
C LYS A 48 8.44 5.96 -7.21
N LEU A 49 7.44 5.29 -7.80
CA LEU A 49 6.35 5.92 -8.56
C LEU A 49 5.15 6.31 -7.70
N TYR A 50 4.80 5.45 -6.75
CA TYR A 50 3.60 5.58 -5.92
C TYR A 50 3.68 6.76 -4.96
N ILE A 51 4.81 6.97 -4.27
CA ILE A 51 4.95 8.06 -3.28
C ILE A 51 4.83 9.44 -3.94
N PRO A 52 5.57 9.75 -5.03
CA PRO A 52 5.39 11.02 -5.75
C PRO A 52 3.98 11.18 -6.33
N TYR A 53 3.36 10.10 -6.80
CA TYR A 53 1.97 10.15 -7.28
C TYR A 53 0.98 10.53 -6.18
N MET A 54 1.14 9.98 -4.98
CA MET A 54 0.32 10.34 -3.81
C MET A 54 0.51 11.80 -3.40
N LEU A 55 1.75 12.30 -3.41
CA LEU A 55 2.03 13.73 -3.18
C LEU A 55 1.38 14.62 -4.23
N LYS A 56 1.43 14.21 -5.50
CA LYS A 56 0.79 14.92 -6.61
C LYS A 56 -0.72 15.03 -6.42
N ILE A 57 -1.38 13.95 -5.99
CA ILE A 57 -2.82 13.98 -5.64
C ILE A 57 -3.08 14.96 -4.50
N ALA A 58 -2.18 15.04 -3.51
CA ALA A 58 -2.27 15.99 -2.41
C ALA A 58 -1.91 17.44 -2.80
N GLY A 59 -1.60 17.70 -4.07
CA GLY A 59 -1.26 19.04 -4.58
C GLY A 59 0.22 19.41 -4.50
N CYS A 60 1.09 18.48 -4.12
CA CYS A 60 2.54 18.68 -4.12
C CYS A 60 3.18 18.04 -5.35
N SER A 61 3.79 18.86 -6.21
CA SER A 61 4.50 18.37 -7.42
C SER A 61 6.02 18.34 -7.25
N GLU A 62 6.52 18.71 -6.08
CA GLU A 62 7.95 18.77 -5.80
C GLU A 62 8.46 17.44 -5.24
N PRO A 63 9.72 17.08 -5.53
CA PRO A 63 10.36 15.92 -4.93
C PRO A 63 10.67 16.20 -3.46
N ILE A 64 9.74 15.85 -2.58
CA ILE A 64 9.89 15.98 -1.12
C ILE A 64 10.80 14.88 -0.56
N PHE A 65 10.68 13.64 -1.05
CA PHE A 65 11.48 12.51 -0.57
C PHE A 65 12.77 12.36 -1.40
N THR A 66 13.88 12.09 -0.72
CA THR A 66 15.12 11.69 -1.39
C THR A 66 15.04 10.24 -1.87
N GLU A 67 15.93 9.87 -2.80
CA GLU A 67 16.00 8.50 -3.31
C GLU A 67 16.23 7.48 -2.19
N ASP A 68 17.21 7.76 -1.31
CA ASP A 68 17.55 6.91 -0.16
C ASP A 68 16.38 6.78 0.82
N ALA A 69 15.56 7.84 0.99
CA ALA A 69 14.36 7.80 1.81
C ALA A 69 13.29 6.86 1.23
N LEU A 70 13.13 6.84 -0.10
CA LEU A 70 12.19 5.94 -0.78
C LEU A 70 12.64 4.46 -0.65
N GLU A 71 13.95 4.20 -0.73
CA GLU A 71 14.52 2.87 -0.50
C GLU A 71 14.33 2.40 0.95
N LEU A 72 14.53 3.29 1.91
CA LEU A 72 14.28 2.99 3.32
C LEU A 72 12.79 2.79 3.62
N LEU A 73 11.90 3.57 2.99
CA LEU A 73 10.45 3.38 3.08
C LEU A 73 10.02 2.00 2.56
N TYR A 74 10.55 1.59 1.40
CA TYR A 74 10.28 0.26 0.84
C TYR A 74 10.76 -0.84 1.78
N SER A 75 12.01 -0.80 2.22
CA SER A 75 12.57 -1.83 3.11
C SER A 75 11.85 -1.89 4.46
N SER A 76 11.41 -0.76 5.00
CA SER A 76 10.69 -0.67 6.28
C SER A 76 9.26 -1.20 6.21
N SER A 77 8.62 -1.12 5.04
CA SER A 77 7.23 -1.54 4.83
C SER A 77 7.10 -2.88 4.10
N ASN A 78 8.20 -3.38 3.53
CA ASN A 78 8.24 -4.48 2.56
C ASN A 78 7.23 -4.28 1.41
N GLY A 79 7.05 -3.02 0.98
CA GLY A 79 6.10 -2.63 -0.07
C GLY A 79 4.63 -2.69 0.34
N LEU A 80 4.30 -3.04 1.58
CA LEU A 80 2.90 -3.10 2.04
C LEU A 80 2.35 -1.68 2.18
N LEU A 81 1.31 -1.37 1.40
CA LEU A 81 0.70 -0.04 1.31
C LEU A 81 0.34 0.57 2.67
N ARG A 82 -0.21 -0.20 3.61
CA ARG A 82 -0.67 0.34 4.90
C ARG A 82 0.51 0.79 5.80
N PRO A 83 1.52 -0.05 6.08
CA PRO A 83 2.75 0.40 6.75
C PRO A 83 3.49 1.49 5.98
N LEU A 84 3.63 1.36 4.66
CA LEU A 84 4.30 2.34 3.80
C LEU A 84 3.69 3.74 3.96
N ASN A 85 2.37 3.85 3.85
CA ASN A 85 1.66 5.12 3.99
C ASN A 85 1.72 5.66 5.42
N ALA A 86 1.73 4.79 6.44
CA ALA A 86 1.83 5.20 7.83
C ALA A 86 3.20 5.83 8.12
N ILE A 87 4.28 5.17 7.70
CA ILE A 87 5.65 5.68 7.86
C ILE A 87 5.81 6.97 7.05
N ALA A 88 5.42 6.99 5.77
CA ALA A 88 5.53 8.18 4.93
C ALA A 88 4.77 9.39 5.49
N ARG A 89 3.54 9.18 6.01
CA ARG A 89 2.77 10.24 6.68
C ARG A 89 3.49 10.75 7.92
N MET A 90 4.02 9.84 8.74
CA MET A 90 4.71 10.24 9.96
C MET A 90 6.01 10.99 9.66
N SER A 91 6.75 10.58 8.63
CA SER A 91 7.94 11.31 8.16
C SER A 91 7.61 12.72 7.69
N LEU A 92 6.48 12.92 6.99
CA LEU A 92 6.01 14.25 6.61
C LEU A 92 5.69 15.12 7.84
N ILE A 93 5.08 14.55 8.88
CA ILE A 93 4.79 15.25 10.13
C ILE A 93 6.09 15.61 10.87
N ALA A 94 7.03 14.67 10.96
CA ALA A 94 8.34 14.89 11.59
C ALA A 94 9.15 15.98 10.85
N GLY A 95 9.18 15.93 9.51
CA GLY A 95 9.81 16.96 8.68
C GLY A 95 9.18 18.34 8.88
N ALA A 96 7.85 18.41 8.93
CA ALA A 96 7.12 19.65 9.22
C ALA A 96 7.48 20.22 10.61
N ASN A 97 7.53 19.37 11.65
CA ASN A 97 7.92 19.78 13.01
C ASN A 97 9.35 20.32 13.07
N LYS A 98 10.25 19.79 12.23
CA LYS A 98 11.65 20.24 12.12
C LYS A 98 11.84 21.41 11.13
N ASN A 99 10.77 21.92 10.52
CA ASN A 99 10.82 22.92 9.44
C ASN A 99 11.72 22.51 8.25
N THR A 100 11.82 21.22 7.97
CA THR A 100 12.58 20.68 6.84
C THR A 100 11.63 20.28 5.71
N ARG A 101 11.94 20.73 4.50
CA ARG A 101 11.13 20.45 3.30
C ARG A 101 11.50 19.12 2.62
N VAL A 102 12.73 18.67 2.80
CA VAL A 102 13.27 17.42 2.24
C VAL A 102 13.18 16.32 3.30
N ILE A 103 12.60 15.18 2.93
CA ILE A 103 12.53 13.98 3.76
C ILE A 103 13.64 13.03 3.31
N ASP A 104 14.65 12.89 4.16
CA ASP A 104 15.78 11.97 3.99
C ASP A 104 15.61 10.69 4.81
N SER A 105 16.59 9.79 4.73
CA SER A 105 16.57 8.52 5.44
C SER A 105 16.56 8.67 6.97
N GLU A 106 17.13 9.75 7.52
CA GLU A 106 17.12 10.02 8.97
C GLU A 106 15.68 10.28 9.46
N LEU A 107 14.93 11.12 8.75
CA LEU A 107 13.52 11.38 9.04
C LEU A 107 12.62 10.15 8.86
N ILE A 108 12.94 9.25 7.92
CA ILE A 108 12.23 7.96 7.80
C ILE A 108 12.49 7.09 9.03
N TYR A 109 13.73 7.00 9.50
CA TYR A 109 14.12 6.16 10.64
C TYR A 109 13.45 6.62 11.95
N GLU A 110 13.41 7.93 12.20
CA GLU A 110 12.70 8.49 13.35
C GLU A 110 11.19 8.16 13.29
N ALA A 111 10.58 8.40 12.13
CA ALA A 111 9.16 8.12 11.92
C ALA A 111 8.81 6.63 12.09
N GLN A 112 9.70 5.73 11.65
CA GLN A 112 9.53 4.29 11.84
C GLN A 112 9.49 3.93 13.33
N THR A 113 10.36 4.55 14.13
CA THR A 113 10.43 4.31 15.57
C THR A 113 9.11 4.72 16.24
N GLU A 114 8.53 5.86 15.87
CA GLU A 114 7.24 6.33 16.41
C GLU A 114 6.05 5.45 15.99
N VAL A 115 6.00 5.01 14.73
CA VAL A 115 4.92 4.13 14.24
C VAL A 115 4.93 2.79 14.97
N ASN A 116 6.11 2.21 15.23
CA ASN A 116 6.24 0.94 15.95
C ASN A 116 5.86 1.05 17.44
N ILE A 117 5.93 2.24 18.05
CA ILE A 117 5.49 2.47 19.43
C ILE A 117 3.95 2.56 19.53
N SER A 118 3.28 2.93 18.43
CA SER A 118 1.83 3.17 18.39
C SER A 118 1.01 1.99 17.84
N ALA A 119 1.66 0.90 17.44
CA ALA A 119 1.06 -0.30 16.85
C ALA A 119 1.03 -1.47 17.83
#